data_AF-A0A523I5G0-F1
#
_entry.id   AF-A0A523I5G0-F1
#
_cell.length_a   1.000
_cell.length_b   1.000
_cell.length_c   1.000
_cell.angle_alpha   90.00
_cell.angle_beta   90.00
_cell.angle_gamma   90.00
#
_symmetry.space_group_name_H-M   'P 1'
#
loop_
_entity.id
_entity.type
_entity.pdbx_description
1 polymer ?
#
loop_
_entity_poly.entity_id
_entity_poly.type
_entity_poly.pdbx_seq_one_letter_code
_entity_poly.pdbx_strand_id
1 'polypeptide(L)' 'MGGIKAWVCSAEDLIIQKAVAGRGRDWPDIEALLIEQRKKMDDAYIEDWLTQFAEILEKPDILEEYKQFQKKI' A
#
# COMPACT_ATOMS: atom_id res chain seq x y z
N MET A 1 27.16 0.72 22.14
CA MET A 1 25.72 0.88 21.84
C MET A 1 25.39 -0.09 20.72
N GLY A 2 24.72 -1.20 21.03
CA GLY A 2 24.42 -2.25 20.04
C GLY A 2 23.19 -1.88 19.23
N GLY A 3 23.36 -1.65 17.93
CA GLY A 3 22.23 -1.53 17.00
C GLY A 3 21.75 -2.92 16.58
N ILE A 4 20.47 -3.20 16.76
CA ILE A 4 19.85 -4.41 16.23
C ILE A 4 19.53 -4.14 14.75
N LYS A 5 20.04 -4.99 13.86
CA LYS A 5 19.60 -5.04 12.46
C LYS A 5 18.49 -6.07 12.34
N ALA A 6 17.31 -5.63 11.93
CA ALA A 6 16.17 -6.49 11.66
C ALA A 6 15.76 -6.32 10.20
N TRP A 7 15.33 -7.41 9.59
CA TRP A 7 14.66 -7.38 8.31
C TRP A 7 13.21 -6.99 8.55
N VAL A 8 12.77 -5.91 7.92
CA VAL A 8 11.40 -5.41 7.98
C VAL A 8 10.82 -5.39 6.57
N CYS A 9 9.50 -5.51 6.45
CA CYS A 9 8.81 -5.34 5.18
C CYS A 9 9.03 -3.93 4.64
N SER A 10 8.95 -3.78 3.32
CA SER A 10 9.04 -2.47 2.68
C SER A 10 7.77 -1.65 2.93
N ALA A 11 7.82 -0.36 2.63
CA ALA A 11 6.64 0.49 2.74
C ALA A 11 5.54 0.05 1.76
N GLU A 12 5.93 -0.40 0.57
CA GLU A 12 5.05 -0.95 -0.46
C GLU A 12 4.33 -2.20 0.04
N ASP A 13 5.06 -3.16 0.63
CA ASP A 13 4.47 -4.38 1.16
C ASP A 13 3.49 -4.08 2.31
N LEU A 14 3.79 -3.08 3.15
CA LEU A 14 2.89 -2.60 4.20
C LEU A 14 1.61 -1.98 3.63
N ILE A 15 1.71 -1.21 2.55
CA ILE A 15 0.56 -0.61 1.86
C ILE A 15 -0.32 -1.71 1.25
N ILE A 16 0.28 -2.66 0.52
CA ILE A 16 -0.43 -3.79 -0.08
C ILE A 16 -1.15 -4.58 1.01
N GLN A 17 -0.47 -4.91 2.11
CA GLN A 17 -1.07 -5.64 3.21
C GLN A 17 -2.25 -4.89 3.85
N LYS A 18 -2.11 -3.58 4.09
CA LYS A 18 -3.19 -2.75 4.66
C LYS A 18 -4.39 -2.64 3.72
N ALA A 19 -4.15 -2.41 2.44
CA ALA A 19 -5.20 -2.31 1.41
C ALA A 19 -5.98 -3.63 1.28
N VAL A 20 -5.27 -4.76 1.22
CA VAL A 20 -5.87 -6.11 1.13
C VAL A 20 -6.60 -6.52 2.41
N ALA A 21 -6.08 -6.14 3.58
CA ALA A 21 -6.71 -6.45 4.86
C ALA A 21 -8.10 -5.78 5.03
N GLY A 22 -8.43 -4.77 4.20
CA GLY A 22 -9.81 -4.36 3.95
C GLY A 22 -10.59 -3.94 5.20
N ARG A 23 -9.90 -3.48 6.24
CA ARG A 23 -10.54 -2.76 7.34
C ARG A 23 -10.59 -1.32 6.87
N GLY A 24 -11.75 -0.84 6.40
CA GLY A 24 -11.96 0.50 5.80
C GLY A 24 -11.58 1.73 6.65
N ARG A 25 -10.74 1.57 7.67
CA ARG A 25 -10.15 2.59 8.54
C ARG A 25 -8.66 2.82 8.28
N ASP A 26 -8.02 2.02 7.41
CA ASP A 26 -6.56 2.03 7.17
C ASP A 26 -6.11 2.96 6.02
N TRP A 27 -7.02 3.57 5.26
CA TRP A 27 -6.67 4.45 4.14
C TRP A 27 -5.94 5.76 4.53
N PRO A 28 -6.28 6.44 5.65
CA PRO A 28 -5.51 7.59 6.09
C PRO A 28 -4.05 7.25 6.45
N ASP A 29 -3.80 6.04 6.96
CA ASP A 29 -2.43 5.57 7.22
C ASP A 29 -1.67 5.30 5.92
N ILE A 30 -2.34 4.70 4.93
CA ILE A 30 -1.78 4.50 3.59
C ILE A 30 -1.45 5.86 2.98
N GLU A 31 -2.36 6.84 3.04
CA GLU A 31 -2.12 8.19 2.51
C GLU A 31 -0.90 8.87 3.17
N ALA A 32 -0.77 8.80 4.49
CA ALA A 32 0.39 9.33 5.19
C ALA A 32 1.70 8.66 4.74
N LEU A 33 1.71 7.34 4.59
CA LEU A 33 2.86 6.59 4.08
C LEU A 33 3.20 6.93 2.63
N LEU A 34 2.19 7.06 1.76
CA LEU A 34 2.35 7.47 0.36
C LEU A 34 2.99 8.87 0.27
N ILE A 35 2.56 9.81 1.12
CA ILE A 35 3.12 11.17 1.18
C ILE A 35 4.57 11.14 1.68
N GLU A 36 4.86 10.38 2.74
CA GLU A 36 6.18 10.32 3.35
C GLU A 36 7.22 9.62 2.44
N GLN A 37 6.82 8.54 1.77
CA GLN A 37 7.70 7.70 0.94
C GLN A 37 7.67 8.06 -0.55
N ARG A 38 6.94 9.12 -0.94
CA ARG A 38 6.62 9.49 -2.34
C ARG A 38 7.79 9.45 -3.33
N LYS A 39 9.01 9.79 -2.90
CA LYS A 39 10.21 9.81 -3.77
C LYS A 39 10.86 8.46 -4.00
N LYS A 40 10.51 7.43 -3.23
CA LYS A 40 11.17 6.12 -3.23
C LYS A 40 10.23 4.96 -3.54
N MET A 41 8.94 5.24 -3.62
CA MET A 41 7.93 4.22 -3.74
C MET A 41 7.77 3.74 -5.19
N ASP A 42 7.59 2.44 -5.35
CA ASP A 42 7.29 1.83 -6.63
C ASP A 42 5.77 1.63 -6.78
N ASP A 43 5.11 2.64 -7.36
CA ASP A 43 3.67 2.60 -7.63
C ASP A 43 3.27 1.45 -8.57
N ALA A 44 4.13 1.09 -9.52
CA ALA A 44 3.83 0.03 -10.47
C ALA A 44 3.84 -1.34 -9.78
N TYR A 45 4.76 -1.55 -8.85
CA TYR A 45 4.78 -2.75 -8.00
C TYR A 45 3.51 -2.86 -7.16
N ILE A 46 3.08 -1.76 -6.53
CA ILE A 46 1.86 -1.75 -5.71
C ILE A 46 0.63 -2.03 -6.58
N GLU A 47 0.50 -1.35 -7.73
CA GLU A 47 -0.66 -1.51 -8.63
C GLU A 47 -0.77 -2.95 -9.16
N ASP A 48 0.35 -3.58 -9.53
CA ASP A 48 0.37 -4.96 -10.03
C ASP A 48 -0.15 -5.94 -8.97
N TRP A 49 0.35 -5.85 -7.74
CA TRP A 49 -0.11 -6.69 -6.63
C TRP A 49 -1.56 -6.42 -6.26
N LEU A 50 -1.97 -5.16 -6.15
CA LEU A 50 -3.36 -4.82 -5.83
C LEU A 50 -4.33 -5.32 -6.89
N THR A 51 -3.92 -5.32 -8.17
CA THR A 51 -4.73 -5.89 -9.26
C THR A 51 -4.91 -7.39 -9.06
N GLN A 52 -3.83 -8.13 -8.82
CA GLN A 52 -3.91 -9.58 -8.54
C GLN A 52 -4.79 -9.88 -7.32
N PHE A 53 -4.65 -9.12 -6.22
CA PHE A 53 -5.47 -9.33 -5.04
C PHE A 53 -6.93 -8.93 -5.24
N ALA A 54 -7.20 -7.86 -6.00
CA ALA A 54 -8.56 -7.46 -6.34
C ALA A 54 -9.29 -8.55 -7.14
N GLU A 55 -8.60 -9.18 -8.10
CA GLU A 55 -9.12 -10.32 -8.86
C GLU A 55 -9.36 -11.54 -7.97
N ILE A 56 -8.38 -11.94 -7.16
CA ILE A 56 -8.46 -13.13 -6.31
C ILE A 56 -9.53 -13.00 -5.22
N LEU A 57 -9.69 -11.81 -4.66
CA LEU A 57 -10.63 -11.54 -3.57
C LEU A 57 -12.01 -11.06 -4.06
N GLU A 58 -12.19 -10.92 -5.37
CA GLU A 58 -13.38 -10.34 -6.00
C GLU A 58 -13.75 -8.97 -5.42
N LYS A 59 -12.71 -8.15 -5.15
CA LYS A 59 -12.81 -6.83 -4.52
C LYS A 59 -12.15 -5.76 -5.38
N PRO A 60 -12.79 -5.31 -6.47
CA PRO A 60 -12.26 -4.27 -7.34
C PRO A 60 -12.08 -2.93 -6.62
N ASP A 61 -12.86 -2.69 -5.55
CA ASP A 61 -12.84 -1.45 -4.77
C ASP A 61 -11.43 -1.13 -4.23
N ILE A 62 -10.64 -2.15 -3.85
CA ILE A 62 -9.29 -1.96 -3.31
C ILE A 62 -8.39 -1.23 -4.32
N LEU A 63 -8.46 -1.62 -5.60
CA LEU A 63 -7.67 -1.01 -6.66
C LEU A 63 -8.21 0.38 -7.02
N GLU A 64 -9.54 0.54 -7.04
CA GLU A 64 -10.16 1.84 -7.31
C GLU A 64 -9.83 2.88 -6.24
N GLU A 65 -9.89 2.51 -4.96
CA GLU A 65 -9.53 3.38 -3.84
C GLU A 65 -8.06 3.79 -3.93
N TYR A 66 -7.13 2.84 -4.17
CA TYR A 66 -5.71 3.16 -4.35
C TYR A 66 -5.49 4.18 -5.48
N LYS A 67 -6.12 3.96 -6.64
CA LYS A 67 -6.03 4.89 -7.79
C LYS A 67 -6.62 6.26 -7.49
N GLN A 68 -7.65 6.35 -6.65
CA GLN A 68 -8.19 7.64 -6.21
C GLN A 68 -7.21 8.39 -5.31
N PHE A 69 -6.54 7.71 -4.38
CA PHE A 69 -5.51 8.33 -3.54
C PHE A 69 -4.30 8.77 -4.35
N GLN A 70 -3.83 7.94 -5.28
CA GLN A 70 -2.70 8.29 -6.15
C GLN A 70 -2.95 9.57 -6.96
N LYS A 71 -4.19 9.82 -7.40
CA LYS A 71 -4.57 11.05 -8.12
C LYS A 71 -4.64 12.30 -7.24
N LYS A 72 -4.82 12.14 -5.92
CA LYS A 72 -4.94 13.27 -4.98
C LYS A 72 -3.60 13.80 -4.50
N ILE A 73 -2.57 12.96 -4.51
CA ILE A 73 -1.22 13.29 -4.05
C ILE A 73 -0.44 13.92 -5.20
#